data_AF-A0A6N9NHS3-F1
#
_entry.id   AF-A0A6N9NHS3-F1
#
_cell.length_a   1.000
_cell.length_b   1.000
_cell.length_c   1.000
_cell.angle_alpha   90.00
_cell.angle_beta   90.00
_cell.angle_gamma   90.00
#
_symmetry.space_group_name_H-M   'P 1'
#
loop_
_entity.id
_entity.type
_entity.pdbx_description
1 polymer ?
#
loop_
_entity_poly.entity_id
_entity_poly.type
_entity_poly.pdbx_seq_one_letter_code
_entity_poly.pdbx_strand_id
1 'polypeptide(L)'
;MGYGGFVNITNKTNDLIRIETTGSKCMNASGTWNEELLAPNNTYPRQYIEASASFFGGCSDTESYLDFVLAKLDVQTGKYIPLGTFQLYERMNNWSVENASTDIQFNTSKPGDQEVINITLT
;
A
#
# COMPACT_ATOMS: atom_id res chain seq x y z
N MET A 1 -13.09 -2.35 17.35
CA MET A 1 -12.23 -1.52 16.48
C MET A 1 -11.68 -2.46 15.43
N GLY A 2 -11.78 -2.12 14.15
CA GLY A 2 -11.28 -2.96 13.06
C GLY A 2 -9.79 -3.25 13.23
N TYR A 3 -9.37 -4.43 12.78
CA TYR A 3 -7.95 -4.74 12.67
C TYR A 3 -7.44 -3.97 11.46
N GLY A 4 -6.44 -3.12 11.64
CA GLY A 4 -5.94 -2.28 10.56
C GLY A 4 -4.51 -1.84 10.79
N GLY A 5 -3.92 -1.36 9.72
CA GLY A 5 -2.54 -0.94 9.68
C GLY A 5 -2.41 0.43 9.02
N PHE A 6 -1.44 1.19 9.47
CA PHE A 6 -1.06 2.41 8.79
C PHE A 6 0.04 2.12 7.78
N VAL A 7 -0.12 2.61 6.56
CA VAL A 7 0.86 2.43 5.48
C VAL A 7 1.63 3.71 5.26
N ASN A 8 2.96 3.57 5.22
CA ASN A 8 3.89 4.59 4.76
C ASN A 8 4.55 4.07 3.48
N ILE A 9 4.48 4.84 2.39
CA ILE A 9 5.16 4.51 1.15
C ILE A 9 6.23 5.56 0.87
N THR A 10 7.49 5.17 0.87
CA THR A 10 8.63 6.04 0.59
C THR A 10 9.11 5.84 -0.83
N ASN A 11 9.24 6.93 -1.58
CA ASN A 11 9.81 6.92 -2.92
C ASN A 11 11.29 7.29 -2.85
N LYS A 12 12.20 6.31 -3.04
CA LYS A 12 13.64 6.56 -3.20
C LYS A 12 14.07 6.59 -4.67
N THR A 13 13.13 6.50 -5.60
CA THR A 13 13.41 6.68 -7.03
C THR A 13 13.60 8.18 -7.33
N ASN A 14 14.08 8.48 -8.54
CA ASN A 14 14.19 9.85 -9.04
C ASN A 14 12.93 10.33 -9.78
N ASP A 15 11.88 9.51 -9.84
CA ASP A 15 10.67 9.76 -10.61
C ASP A 15 9.53 10.28 -9.71
N LEU A 16 8.58 11.02 -10.31
CA LEU A 16 7.29 11.33 -9.66
C LEU A 16 6.39 10.10 -9.75
N ILE A 17 6.02 9.53 -8.60
CA ILE A 17 5.28 8.27 -8.56
C ILE A 17 3.82 8.51 -8.22
N ARG A 18 2.93 7.91 -9.00
CA ARG A 18 1.52 7.77 -8.69
C ARG A 18 1.27 6.38 -8.11
N ILE A 19 0.46 6.35 -7.06
CA ILE A 19 0.09 5.13 -6.35
C ILE A 19 -1.44 5.05 -6.36
N GLU A 20 -1.96 3.97 -6.90
CA GLU A 20 -3.40 3.72 -6.99
C GLU A 20 -3.73 2.38 -6.34
N THR A 21 -4.91 2.28 -5.74
CA THR A 21 -5.50 1.00 -5.34
C THR A 21 -6.45 0.53 -6.44
N THR A 22 -6.38 -0.74 -6.84
CA THR A 22 -7.13 -1.24 -8.02
C THR A 22 -8.03 -2.43 -7.74
N GLY A 23 -7.76 -3.18 -6.68
CA GLY A 23 -8.50 -4.38 -6.31
C GLY A 23 -8.43 -4.59 -4.81
N SER A 24 -9.48 -5.12 -4.22
CA SER A 24 -9.50 -5.41 -2.79
C SER A 24 -10.44 -6.57 -2.47
N LYS A 25 -10.06 -7.38 -1.49
CA LYS A 25 -10.94 -8.34 -0.83
C LYS A 25 -10.83 -8.13 0.65
N CYS A 26 -11.95 -7.80 1.29
CA CYS A 26 -12.03 -7.68 2.74
C CYS A 26 -11.02 -6.71 3.37
N MET A 27 -10.47 -5.81 2.56
CA MET A 27 -9.64 -4.68 2.97
C MET A 27 -10.29 -3.41 2.45
N ASN A 28 -10.21 -2.35 3.23
CA ASN A 28 -10.66 -1.03 2.82
C ASN A 28 -9.54 -0.02 3.06
N ALA A 29 -9.11 0.66 1.99
CA ALA A 29 -8.10 1.69 2.06
C ALA A 29 -8.78 3.04 2.24
N SER A 30 -8.40 3.79 3.28
CA SER A 30 -8.90 5.13 3.54
C SER A 30 -7.81 6.17 3.36
N GLY A 31 -8.20 7.31 2.78
CA GLY A 31 -7.38 8.50 2.56
C GLY A 31 -7.07 8.78 1.08
N THR A 32 -5.98 9.48 0.79
CA THR A 32 -5.79 10.23 -0.48
C THR A 32 -5.14 9.42 -1.61
N TRP A 33 -5.30 8.10 -1.61
CA TRP A 33 -4.79 7.24 -2.69
C TRP A 33 -5.20 7.78 -4.05
N ASN A 34 -4.26 7.87 -4.99
CA ASN A 34 -4.46 8.42 -6.33
C ASN A 34 -4.54 9.97 -6.45
N GLU A 35 -4.58 10.73 -5.36
CA GLU A 35 -4.75 12.19 -5.44
C GLU A 35 -3.43 12.96 -5.53
N GLU A 36 -2.37 12.40 -4.94
CA GLU A 36 -1.06 13.06 -4.83
C GLU A 36 0.05 12.27 -5.53
N LEU A 37 0.91 12.98 -6.26
CA LEU A 37 2.17 12.43 -6.77
C LEU A 37 3.20 12.40 -5.64
N LEU A 38 3.78 11.24 -5.42
CA LEU A 38 4.85 11.05 -4.46
C LEU A 38 6.18 11.52 -5.06
N ALA A 39 6.69 12.65 -4.57
CA ALA A 39 7.95 13.21 -4.99
C ALA A 39 9.16 12.32 -4.67
N PRO A 40 10.27 12.43 -5.43
CA PRO A 40 11.54 11.77 -5.11
C PRO A 40 11.99 12.05 -3.68
N ASN A 41 12.50 11.02 -3.00
CA ASN A 41 12.96 11.04 -1.62
C ASN A 41 11.91 11.52 -0.59
N ASN A 42 10.63 11.38 -0.93
CA ASN A 42 9.53 11.75 -0.05
C ASN A 42 8.74 10.50 0.37
N THR A 43 7.97 10.65 1.46
CA THR A 43 7.10 9.60 1.98
C THR A 43 5.66 10.06 1.88
N TYR A 44 4.81 9.20 1.33
CA TYR A 44 3.38 9.42 1.25
C TYR A 44 2.81 9.59 2.66
N PRO A 45 1.86 10.52 2.88
CA PRO A 45 1.25 10.70 4.19
C PRO A 45 0.66 9.37 4.69
N ARG A 46 0.76 9.16 6.01
CA ARG A 46 0.35 7.93 6.70
C ARG A 46 -1.12 7.61 6.42
N GLN A 47 -1.39 6.67 5.51
CA GLN A 47 -2.74 6.24 5.13
C GLN A 47 -3.18 5.07 6.00
N TYR A 48 -4.49 4.87 6.20
CA TYR A 48 -5.01 3.77 7.01
C TYR A 48 -5.71 2.72 6.14
N ILE A 49 -5.42 1.44 6.39
CA ILE A 49 -6.09 0.30 5.78
C ILE A 49 -6.73 -0.54 6.87
N GLU A 50 -8.02 -0.78 6.71
CA GLU A 50 -8.79 -1.69 7.55
C GLU A 50 -8.81 -3.08 6.90
N ALA A 51 -8.43 -4.12 7.65
CA ALA A 51 -8.55 -5.52 7.28
C ALA A 51 -9.73 -6.15 8.05
N SER A 52 -10.78 -6.50 7.30
CA SER A 52 -12.04 -7.01 7.84
C SER A 52 -12.06 -8.52 8.02
N ALA A 53 -11.18 -9.29 7.36
CA ALA A 53 -11.11 -10.74 7.54
C ALA A 53 -10.60 -11.14 8.93
N SER A 54 -9.80 -10.29 9.59
CA SER A 54 -9.33 -10.54 10.96
C SER A 54 -10.40 -10.23 12.02
N PHE A 55 -11.53 -9.61 11.65
CA PHE A 55 -12.64 -9.32 12.55
C PHE A 55 -13.78 -10.35 12.40
N PHE A 56 -14.16 -11.01 13.51
CA PHE A 56 -15.33 -11.88 13.58
C PHE A 56 -16.61 -11.08 13.24
N GLY A 57 -17.02 -11.10 11.97
CA GLY A 57 -18.23 -10.45 11.46
C GLY A 57 -18.05 -9.47 10.30
N GLY A 58 -16.82 -9.18 9.84
CA GLY A 58 -16.58 -8.24 8.74
C GLY A 58 -16.58 -8.90 7.35
N CYS A 59 -15.88 -10.02 7.22
CA CYS A 59 -15.75 -10.81 5.99
C CYS A 59 -15.70 -12.30 6.34
N SER A 60 -16.30 -13.17 5.51
CA SER A 60 -16.33 -14.63 5.74
C SER A 60 -15.02 -15.35 5.39
N ASP A 61 -14.06 -14.63 4.82
CA ASP A 61 -12.76 -15.17 4.45
C ASP A 61 -11.77 -15.08 5.61
N THR A 62 -10.70 -15.88 5.54
CA THR A 62 -9.60 -15.84 6.52
C THR A 62 -8.48 -14.87 6.13
N GLU A 63 -8.64 -14.19 5.00
CA GLU A 63 -7.61 -13.37 4.36
C GLU A 63 -8.22 -12.09 3.79
N SER A 64 -7.43 -11.02 3.84
CA SER A 64 -7.74 -9.76 3.20
C SER A 64 -6.60 -9.37 2.26
N TYR A 65 -6.91 -8.70 1.15
CA TYR A 65 -5.89 -8.11 0.29
C TYR A 65 -6.30 -6.77 -0.31
N LEU A 66 -5.30 -5.98 -0.67
CA LEU A 66 -5.42 -4.73 -1.40
C LEU A 66 -4.31 -4.65 -2.45
N ASP A 67 -4.69 -4.48 -3.70
CA ASP A 67 -3.78 -4.35 -4.84
C ASP A 67 -3.39 -2.89 -5.05
N PHE A 68 -2.11 -2.67 -5.28
CA PHE A 68 -1.52 -1.39 -5.61
C PHE A 68 -0.91 -1.42 -7.01
N VAL A 69 -1.14 -0.36 -7.75
CA VAL A 69 -0.48 -0.08 -9.02
C VAL A 69 0.39 1.14 -8.88
N LEU A 70 1.63 1.02 -9.34
CA LEU A 70 2.62 2.08 -9.38
C LEU A 70 2.85 2.53 -10.82
N ALA A 71 2.83 3.83 -11.03
CA ALA A 71 3.19 4.42 -12.31
C ALA A 71 4.02 5.69 -12.10
N LYS A 72 5.02 5.92 -12.96
CA LYS A 72 5.72 7.20 -12.98
C LYS A 72 5.07 8.18 -13.93
N LEU A 73 5.12 9.45 -13.60
CA LEU A 73 4.79 10.53 -14.53
C LEU A 73 6.01 10.82 -15.41
N ASP A 74 5.87 10.61 -16.71
CA ASP A 74 6.79 11.19 -17.70
C ASP A 74 6.48 12.68 -17.83
N VAL A 75 7.37 13.51 -17.28
CA VAL A 75 7.22 14.98 -17.27
C VAL A 75 7.34 15.62 -18.65
N GLN A 76 7.92 14.93 -19.64
CA GLN A 76 8.03 15.45 -20.99
C GLN A 76 6.72 15.25 -21.76
N THR A 77 6.07 14.10 -21.58
CA THR A 77 4.85 13.74 -22.32
C THR A 77 3.55 13.90 -21.51
N GLY A 78 3.66 14.07 -20.19
CA GLY A 78 2.52 14.09 -19.26
C GLY A 78 1.85 12.73 -19.07
N LYS A 79 2.44 11.64 -19.57
CA LYS A 79 1.85 10.29 -19.52
C LYS A 79 2.33 9.50 -18.32
N TYR A 80 1.47 8.62 -17.81
CA TYR A 80 1.83 7.65 -16.79
C TYR A 80 2.43 6.39 -17.42
N ILE A 81 3.62 6.01 -16.97
CA ILE A 81 4.31 4.78 -17.37
C ILE A 81 4.21 3.79 -16.21
N PRO A 82 3.58 2.62 -16.39
CA PRO A 82 3.51 1.59 -15.35
C PRO A 82 4.89 1.14 -14.91
N LEU A 83 5.09 1.04 -13.59
CA LEU A 83 6.33 0.54 -12.98
C LEU A 83 6.15 -0.85 -12.38
N GLY A 84 4.93 -1.18 -11.98
CA GLY A 84 4.63 -2.49 -11.43
C GLY A 84 3.40 -2.45 -10.54
N THR A 85 3.13 -3.60 -9.95
CA THR A 85 2.07 -3.79 -8.98
C THR A 85 2.64 -4.44 -7.74
N PHE A 86 1.96 -4.29 -6.62
CA PHE A 86 2.19 -5.14 -5.46
C PHE A 86 0.86 -5.35 -4.75
N GLN A 87 0.71 -6.47 -4.07
CA GLN A 87 -0.47 -6.77 -3.28
C GLN A 87 -0.10 -6.72 -1.81
N LEU A 88 -0.81 -5.92 -1.04
CA LEU A 88 -0.76 -5.99 0.42
C LEU A 88 -1.74 -7.05 0.88
N TYR A 89 -1.25 -7.99 1.68
CA TYR A 89 -2.02 -9.12 2.17
C TYR A 89 -2.03 -9.13 3.69
N GLU A 90 -3.17 -9.47 4.28
CA GLU A 90 -3.33 -9.67 5.71
C GLU A 90 -4.02 -11.00 5.97
N ARG A 91 -3.47 -11.77 6.90
CA ARG A 91 -4.07 -12.99 7.40
C ARG A 91 -3.78 -13.16 8.88
N MET A 92 -4.83 -13.25 9.68
CA MET A 92 -4.74 -13.49 11.13
C MET A 92 -3.80 -12.52 11.87
N ASN A 93 -3.88 -11.23 11.52
CA ASN A 93 -3.03 -10.12 11.99
C ASN A 93 -1.57 -10.17 11.53
N ASN A 94 -1.25 -10.99 10.53
CA ASN A 94 0.05 -10.99 9.89
C ASN A 94 -0.04 -10.30 8.53
N TRP A 95 0.83 -9.31 8.30
CA TRP A 95 0.85 -8.50 7.09
C TRP A 95 2.05 -8.86 6.23
N SER A 96 1.82 -9.03 4.94
CA SER A 96 2.85 -9.33 3.94
C SER A 96 2.60 -8.57 2.65
N VAL A 97 3.62 -8.48 1.81
CA VAL A 97 3.48 -8.02 0.42
C VAL A 97 3.81 -9.16 -0.53
N GLU A 98 2.93 -9.35 -1.51
CA GLU A 98 3.08 -10.33 -2.60
C GLU A 98 3.18 -9.63 -3.96
N ASN A 99 3.66 -10.37 -4.97
CA ASN A 99 3.75 -9.92 -6.36
C ASN A 99 4.53 -8.61 -6.56
N ALA A 100 5.45 -8.30 -5.65
CA ALA A 100 6.28 -7.10 -5.70
C ALA A 100 7.39 -7.23 -6.77
N SER A 101 7.63 -6.13 -7.49
CA SER A 101 8.88 -5.92 -8.22
C SER A 101 10.08 -6.01 -7.27
N THR A 102 11.27 -6.37 -7.79
CA THR A 102 12.53 -6.35 -7.03
C THR A 102 12.86 -4.99 -6.43
N ASP A 103 12.25 -3.94 -6.97
CA ASP A 103 12.45 -2.55 -6.59
C ASP A 103 11.53 -2.10 -5.44
N ILE A 104 10.83 -3.03 -4.79
CA ILE A 104 9.93 -2.77 -3.68
C ILE A 104 10.44 -3.49 -2.44
N GLN A 105 10.83 -2.72 -1.43
CA GLN A 105 11.18 -3.22 -0.12
C GLN A 105 9.99 -3.08 0.82
N PHE A 106 9.72 -4.13 1.59
CA PHE A 106 8.62 -4.19 2.54
C PHE A 106 9.14 -4.51 3.94
N ASN A 107 8.64 -3.79 4.93
CA ASN A 107 8.84 -4.11 6.33
C ASN A 107 7.63 -3.69 7.16
N THR A 108 7.28 -4.50 8.15
CA THR A 108 6.22 -4.22 9.10
C THR A 108 6.80 -4.00 10.48
N SER A 109 6.17 -3.13 11.25
CA SER A 109 6.47 -2.94 12.65
C SER A 109 5.19 -2.70 13.43
N LYS A 110 5.18 -3.10 14.70
CA LYS A 110 4.02 -2.94 15.57
C LYS A 110 4.32 -2.01 16.75
N PRO A 111 4.37 -0.69 16.53
CA PRO A 111 4.51 0.26 17.62
C PRO A 111 3.19 0.37 18.39
N GLY A 112 3.02 -0.45 19.44
CA GLY A 112 1.83 -0.48 20.28
C GLY A 112 0.71 -1.34 19.70
N ASP A 113 -0.52 -0.81 19.67
CA ASP A 113 -1.72 -1.58 19.29
C ASP A 113 -2.02 -1.57 17.79
N GLN A 114 -1.23 -0.85 16.99
CA GLN A 114 -1.47 -0.66 15.55
C GLN A 114 -0.27 -1.14 14.74
N GLU A 115 -0.54 -1.83 13.63
CA GLU A 115 0.50 -2.20 12.68
C GLU A 115 0.93 -0.97 11.86
N VAL A 116 2.22 -0.84 11.59
CA VAL A 116 2.78 0.13 10.66
C VAL A 116 3.52 -0.62 9.56
N ILE A 117 3.01 -0.46 8.34
CA ILE A 117 3.50 -1.08 7.13
C ILE A 117 4.34 -0.05 6.39
N ASN A 118 5.62 -0.35 6.19
CA ASN A 118 6.54 0.52 5.49
C ASN A 118 6.93 -0.11 4.17
N ILE A 119 6.64 0.61 3.09
CA ILE A 119 6.97 0.22 1.72
C ILE A 119 7.97 1.23 1.19
N THR A 120 9.07 0.76 0.62
CA THR A 120 10.08 1.63 0.00
C THR A 120 10.25 1.23 -1.45
N LEU A 121 10.02 2.19 -2.35
CA LEU A 121 10.30 2.06 -3.78
C LEU A 121 11.76 2.47 -3.99
N THR A 122 12.57 1.64 -4.63
CA THR A 122 14.01 1.86 -4.84
C THR A 122 14.38 2.07 -6.29
#